data_AF-A0A7H1RLI8-F1
#
_entry.id   AF-A0A7H1RLI8-F1
#
_cell.length_a   1.000
_cell.length_b   1.000
_cell.length_c   1.000
_cell.angle_alpha   90.00
_cell.angle_beta   90.00
_cell.angle_gamma   90.00
#
_symmetry.space_group_name_H-M   'P 1'
#
loop_
_entity.id
_entity.type
_entity.pdbx_description
1 polymer ?
#
loop_
_entity_poly.entity_id
_entity_poly.type
_entity_poly.pdbx_seq_one_letter_code
_entity_poly.pdbx_strand_id
1 'polypeptide(L)' 'MVTPRNRLKGAGISYLGIGAAFLAIAASGQSAFLGVGLAMIGLGVVFLARSRGGSDE' A
#
# COMPACT_ATOMS: atom_id res chain seq x y z
N MET A 1 -1.78 -21.67 -3.55
CA MET A 1 -1.27 -20.80 -4.62
C MET A 1 -0.17 -19.92 -4.03
N VAL A 2 1.11 -20.28 -4.23
CA VAL A 2 2.24 -19.48 -3.71
C VAL A 2 2.39 -18.27 -4.62
N THR A 3 1.90 -17.11 -4.20
CA THR A 3 2.13 -15.87 -4.93
C THR A 3 3.63 -15.55 -4.81
N PRO A 4 4.37 -15.43 -5.92
CA PRO A 4 5.81 -15.19 -5.87
C PRO A 4 6.08 -13.90 -5.09
N ARG A 5 7.00 -13.95 -4.13
CA ARG A 5 7.37 -12.86 -3.20
C ARG A 5 7.63 -11.53 -3.93
N ASN A 6 8.18 -11.60 -5.15
CA ASN A 6 8.41 -10.46 -6.03
C ASN A 6 7.12 -9.70 -6.43
N ARG A 7 6.01 -10.42 -6.63
CA ARG A 7 4.69 -9.81 -6.92
C ARG A 7 4.08 -9.14 -5.69
N LEU A 8 4.27 -9.71 -4.49
CA LEU A 8 3.79 -9.12 -3.24
C LEU A 8 4.52 -7.80 -2.94
N LYS A 9 5.84 -7.76 -3.16
CA LYS A 9 6.64 -6.54 -3.04
C LYS A 9 6.22 -5.48 -4.06
N GLY A 10 6.03 -5.88 -5.33
CA GLY A 10 5.56 -4.99 -6.40
C GLY A 10 4.18 -4.39 -6.09
N ALA A 11 3.23 -5.22 -5.68
CA ALA A 11 1.89 -4.78 -5.27
C ALA A 11 1.96 -3.80 -4.09
N GLY A 12 2.75 -4.10 -3.06
CA GLY A 12 2.91 -3.19 -1.91
C GLY A 12 3.44 -1.81 -2.29
N ILE A 13 4.43 -1.74 -3.18
CA ILE A 13 4.97 -0.47 -3.69
C ILE A 13 3.93 0.29 -4.53
N SER A 14 3.17 -0.40 -5.40
CA SER A 14 2.09 0.22 -6.18
C SER A 14 1.00 0.80 -5.29
N TYR A 15 0.56 0.07 -4.27
CA TYR A 15 -0.45 0.54 -3.31
C TYR A 15 0.04 1.75 -2.49
N LEU A 16 1.32 1.76 -2.08
CA LEU A 16 1.92 2.93 -1.42
C LEU A 16 1.96 4.15 -2.36
N GLY A 17 2.33 3.98 -3.62
CA GLY A 17 2.35 5.06 -4.60
C GLY A 17 0.97 5.65 -4.88
N ILE A 18 -0.04 4.79 -5.04
CA ILE A 18 -1.44 5.21 -5.23
C ILE A 18 -1.96 5.92 -3.98
N GLY A 19 -1.70 5.37 -2.79
CA GLY A 19 -2.10 6.00 -1.52
C GLY A 19 -1.45 7.37 -1.31
N ALA A 20 -0.18 7.54 -1.68
CA ALA A 20 0.50 8.83 -1.62
C ALA A 20 -0.10 9.87 -2.60
N ALA A 21 -0.47 9.45 -3.81
CA ALA A 21 -1.15 10.32 -4.77
C ALA A 21 -2.53 10.77 -4.26
N PHE A 22 -3.29 9.86 -3.66
CA PHE A 22 -4.57 10.18 -3.03
C PHE A 22 -4.41 11.09 -1.81
N LEU A 23 -3.35 10.91 -1.03
CA LEU A 23 -3.05 11.80 0.10
C LEU A 23 -2.66 13.22 -0.36
N ALA A 24 -1.94 13.34 -1.49
CA ALA A 24 -1.64 14.63 -2.10
C ALA A 24 -2.92 15.33 -2.61
N ILE A 25 -3.86 14.58 -3.20
CA ILE A 25 -5.18 15.11 -3.60
C ILE A 25 -6.00 15.51 -2.37
N ALA A 26 -5.93 14.74 -1.28
CA ALA A 26 -6.61 15.08 -0.04
C ALA A 26 -6.10 16.39 0.57
N ALA A 27 -4.79 16.68 0.45
CA ALA A 27 -4.20 17.95 0.88
C ALA A 27 -4.74 19.15 0.07
N SER A 28 -5.32 18.93 -1.11
CA SER A 28 -6.01 19.96 -1.91
C SER A 28 -7.42 20.30 -1.39
N GLY A 29 -7.84 19.75 -0.25
CA GLY A 29 -9.11 20.10 0.42
C GLY A 29 -10.22 19.07 0.29
N GLN A 30 -10.00 17.95 -0.40
CA GLN A 30 -10.99 16.88 -0.52
C GLN A 30 -10.75 15.78 0.53
N SER A 31 -11.28 16.00 1.73
CA SER A 31 -11.13 15.08 2.88
C SER A 31 -11.63 13.64 2.64
N ALA A 32 -12.53 13.43 1.66
CA ALA A 32 -12.97 12.09 1.25
C ALA A 32 -11.81 11.23 0.69
N PHE A 33 -10.82 11.85 0.04
CA PHE A 33 -9.65 11.18 -0.51
C PHE A 33 -8.62 10.83 0.58
N LEU A 34 -8.72 11.45 1.77
CA LEU A 34 -7.84 11.19 2.90
C LEU A 34 -8.06 9.78 3.44
N GLY A 35 -9.32 9.37 3.61
CA GLY A 35 -9.66 8.00 4.03
C GLY A 35 -9.22 6.95 3.02
N VAL A 36 -9.41 7.23 1.72
CA VAL A 36 -8.99 6.32 0.63
C VAL A 36 -7.47 6.22 0.55
N GLY A 37 -6.76 7.34 0.66
CA GLY A 37 -5.29 7.39 0.67
C GLY A 37 -4.70 6.60 1.83
N LEU A 38 -5.23 6.79 3.05
CA LEU A 38 -4.80 6.03 4.23
C LEU A 38 -5.10 4.53 4.10
N ALA A 39 -6.25 4.15 3.54
CA ALA A 39 -6.59 2.75 3.30
C ALA A 39 -5.65 2.08 2.28
N MET A 40 -5.33 2.79 1.18
CA MET A 40 -4.36 2.31 0.18
C MET A 40 -2.94 2.18 0.75
N ILE A 41 -2.51 3.16 1.55
CA ILE A 41 -1.21 3.07 2.23
C ILE A 41 -1.19 1.91 3.23
N GLY A 42 -2.24 1.73 4.02
CA GLY A 42 -2.37 0.60 4.95
C GLY A 42 -2.25 -0.75 4.23
N LEU A 43 -2.96 -0.93 3.11
CA LEU A 43 -2.84 -2.13 2.28
C LEU A 43 -1.43 -2.30 1.70
N GLY A 44 -0.81 -1.22 1.23
CA GLY A 44 0.57 -1.24 0.74
C GLY A 44 1.58 -1.68 1.79
N VAL A 45 1.45 -1.18 3.03
CA VAL A 45 2.28 -1.60 4.17
C VAL A 45 2.04 -3.07 4.51
N VAL A 46 0.79 -3.54 4.54
CA VAL A 46 0.47 -4.96 4.83
C VAL A 46 1.06 -5.90 3.77
N PHE A 47 0.92 -5.57 2.49
CA PHE A 47 1.52 -6.35 1.40
C PHE A 47 3.05 -6.35 1.46
N LEU A 48 3.66 -5.20 1.80
CA LEU A 48 5.10 -5.09 1.95
C LEU A 48 5.63 -5.84 3.19
N ALA A 49 4.90 -5.79 4.30
CA ALA A 49 5.20 -6.55 5.52
C ALA A 49 5.08 -8.06 5.27
N ARG A 50 4.03 -8.50 4.57
CA ARG A 50 3.85 -9.90 4.18
C ARG A 50 4.90 -10.37 3.16
N SER A 51 5.40 -9.48 2.32
CA SER A 51 6.57 -9.76 1.47
C SER A 51 7.87 -9.92 2.27
N ARG A 52 7.97 -9.32 3.47
CA ARG A 52 9.16 -9.41 4.34
C ARG A 52 9.08 -10.60 5.29
N GLY A 53 7.91 -10.87 5.87
CA GLY A 53 7.66 -11.90 6.89
C GLY A 53 7.70 -13.37 6.46
N GLY A 54 7.95 -13.70 5.19
CA GLY A 54 8.35 -15.07 4.80
C GLY A 54 9.81 -15.42 5.18
N SER A 55 10.33 -14.85 6.25
CA SER A 55 11.72 -15.00 6.73
C SER A 55 11.82 -15.06 8.26
N ASP A 56 10.69 -15.22 8.97
CA ASP A 56 10.68 -15.41 10.42
C ASP A 56 9.56 -16.39 10.79
N GLU A 57 9.71 -17.64 10.34
CA GLU A 57 9.05 -18.87 10.81
C GLU A 57 9.93 -20.06 10.38
#